data_AF-A0AAN6MU84-F1
#
_entry.id   AF-A0AAN6MU84-F1
#
_cell.length_a   1.000
_cell.length_b   1.000
_cell.length_c   1.000
_cell.angle_alpha   90.00
_cell.angle_beta   90.00
_cell.angle_gamma   90.00
#
_symmetry.space_group_name_H-M   'P 1'
#
loop_
_entity.id
_entity.type
_entity.pdbx_description
1 polymer ?
#
loop_
_entity_poly.entity_id
_entity_poly.type
_entity_poly.pdbx_seq_one_letter_code
_entity_poly.pdbx_strand_id
1 'polypeptide(L)'
;MAPPTPLAIATSAVNRLVKEEAYYHKDQAAQEKRIKKLEDDIAAGSADLDSNAEYMLKQEKAALDETKAVFEPLRRRITEAVDKLEEQIAIAESDGTGAAEELTKGREALKAGQNLVEEREKEGEEGKGEGDKEEL
;
A
#
# COMPACT_ATOMS: atom_id res chain seq x y z
N MET A 1 12.54 15.47 -27.00
CA MET A 1 12.66 15.39 -25.53
C MET A 1 13.78 14.40 -25.23
N ALA A 2 14.71 14.71 -24.32
CA ALA A 2 15.76 13.76 -23.95
C ALA A 2 15.14 12.57 -23.19
N PRO A 3 15.71 11.36 -23.30
CA PRO A 3 15.27 10.24 -22.49
C PRO A 3 15.50 10.52 -21.00
N PRO A 4 14.64 10.00 -20.10
CA PRO A 4 14.82 10.18 -18.67
C PRO A 4 16.09 9.47 -18.17
N THR A 5 16.73 10.05 -17.16
CA THR A 5 17.90 9.46 -16.50
C THR A 5 17.51 8.22 -15.68
N PRO A 6 18.46 7.32 -15.37
CA PRO A 6 18.22 6.22 -14.45
C PRO A 6 17.66 6.65 -13.08
N LEU A 7 18.19 7.75 -12.51
CA LEU A 7 17.70 8.33 -11.27
C LEU A 7 16.24 8.81 -11.39
N ALA A 8 15.89 9.50 -12.48
CA ALA A 8 14.53 9.96 -12.73
C ALA A 8 13.54 8.78 -12.89
N ILE A 9 13.98 7.68 -13.53
CA ILE A 9 13.17 6.46 -13.67
C ILE A 9 12.94 5.81 -12.30
N ALA A 10 13.99 5.61 -11.50
CA ALA A 10 13.88 5.03 -10.15
C ALA A 10 12.98 5.88 -9.24
N THR A 11 13.16 7.20 -9.28
CA THR A 11 12.32 8.17 -8.53
C THR A 11 10.84 8.04 -8.91
N SER A 12 10.55 7.91 -10.20
CA SER A 12 9.17 7.75 -10.69
C SER A 12 8.55 6.41 -10.28
N ALA A 13 9.36 5.34 -10.23
CA ALA A 13 8.90 4.02 -9.80
C ALA A 13 8.45 4.04 -8.33
N VAL A 14 9.29 4.56 -7.41
CA VAL A 14 8.94 4.67 -5.99
C VAL A 14 7.68 5.52 -5.80
N ASN A 15 7.61 6.69 -6.43
CA ASN A 15 6.44 7.57 -6.34
C ASN A 15 5.14 6.89 -6.81
N ARG A 16 5.19 6.09 -7.87
CA ARG A 16 4.03 5.35 -8.36
C ARG A 16 3.60 4.29 -7.35
N LEU A 17 4.56 3.50 -6.83
CA LEU A 17 4.26 2.40 -5.92
C LEU A 17 3.71 2.89 -4.58
N VAL A 18 4.28 3.97 -4.02
CA VAL A 18 3.76 4.62 -2.80
C VAL A 18 2.31 5.08 -3.00
N LYS A 19 2.00 5.67 -4.16
CA LYS A 19 0.63 6.06 -4.49
C LYS A 19 -0.28 4.84 -4.65
N GLU A 20 0.19 3.80 -5.34
CA GLU A 20 -0.53 2.54 -5.55
C GLU A 20 -0.94 1.91 -4.20
N GLU A 21 -0.03 1.82 -3.23
CA GLU A 21 -0.34 1.31 -1.88
C GLU A 21 -1.36 2.19 -1.17
N ALA A 22 -1.21 3.52 -1.23
CA ALA A 22 -2.18 4.44 -0.64
C ALA A 22 -3.59 4.33 -1.27
N TYR A 23 -3.69 4.00 -2.56
CA TYR A 23 -4.98 3.74 -3.21
C TYR A 23 -5.62 2.44 -2.70
N TYR A 24 -4.84 1.36 -2.60
CA TYR A 24 -5.35 0.09 -2.07
C TYR A 24 -5.82 0.21 -0.61
N HIS A 25 -5.14 1.00 0.23
CA HIS A 25 -5.63 1.25 1.59
C HIS A 25 -6.97 2.00 1.62
N LYS A 26 -7.17 2.97 0.72
CA LYS A 26 -8.45 3.66 0.62
C LYS A 26 -9.58 2.72 0.17
N ASP A 27 -9.27 1.82 -0.77
CA ASP A 27 -10.24 0.84 -1.25
C ASP A 27 -10.60 -0.18 -0.16
N GLN A 28 -9.60 -0.72 0.55
CA GLN A 28 -9.78 -1.59 1.71
C GLN A 28 -10.70 -0.93 2.76
N ALA A 29 -10.41 0.31 3.16
CA ALA A 29 -11.23 1.02 4.16
C ALA A 29 -12.68 1.25 3.67
N ALA A 30 -12.87 1.49 2.36
CA ALA A 30 -14.19 1.64 1.77
C ALA A 30 -14.96 0.30 1.74
N GLN A 31 -14.29 -0.81 1.40
CA GLN A 31 -14.85 -2.17 1.46
C GLN A 31 -15.25 -2.54 2.89
N GLU A 32 -14.36 -2.35 3.87
CA GLU A 32 -14.63 -2.62 5.29
C GLU A 32 -15.85 -1.84 5.80
N LYS A 33 -15.99 -0.57 5.40
CA LYS A 33 -17.16 0.24 5.74
C LYS A 33 -18.45 -0.32 5.12
N ARG A 34 -18.41 -0.80 3.88
CA ARG A 34 -19.57 -1.42 3.21
C ARG A 34 -19.95 -2.75 3.84
N ILE A 35 -18.96 -3.60 4.15
CA ILE A 35 -19.14 -4.87 4.85
C ILE A 35 -19.82 -4.63 6.19
N LYS A 36 -19.26 -3.72 7.01
CA LYS A 36 -19.83 -3.42 8.33
C LYS A 36 -21.29 -2.95 8.23
N LYS A 37 -21.58 -2.07 7.26
CA LYS A 37 -22.96 -1.61 7.03
C LYS A 37 -23.88 -2.78 6.66
N LEU A 38 -23.46 -3.65 5.75
CA LEU A 38 -24.25 -4.83 5.37
C LEU A 38 -24.48 -5.77 6.56
N GLU A 39 -23.46 -6.00 7.39
CA GLU A 39 -23.58 -6.81 8.61
C GLU A 39 -24.59 -6.21 9.59
N ASP A 40 -24.53 -4.89 9.82
CA ASP A 40 -25.45 -4.17 10.70
C ASP A 40 -26.90 -4.23 10.16
N ASP A 41 -27.08 -3.99 8.85
CA ASP A 41 -28.40 -4.00 8.20
C ASP A 41 -29.05 -5.41 8.22
N ILE A 42 -28.25 -6.47 8.00
CA ILE A 42 -28.68 -7.88 8.12
C ILE A 42 -29.06 -8.19 9.56
N ALA A 43 -28.22 -7.83 10.53
CA ALA A 43 -28.46 -8.11 11.95
C ALA A 43 -29.70 -7.38 12.49
N ALA A 44 -29.97 -6.17 12.00
CA ALA A 44 -31.14 -5.38 12.37
C ALA A 44 -32.44 -5.85 11.69
N GLY A 45 -32.36 -6.74 10.68
CA GLY A 45 -33.51 -7.12 9.87
C GLY A 45 -34.17 -5.91 9.20
N SER A 46 -33.35 -5.01 8.66
CA SER A 46 -33.81 -3.73 8.11
C SER A 46 -34.96 -3.91 7.11
N ALA A 47 -35.96 -3.03 7.16
CA ALA A 47 -37.13 -3.10 6.27
C ALA A 47 -36.77 -2.92 4.78
N ASP A 48 -35.64 -2.27 4.50
CA ASP A 48 -35.09 -2.06 3.16
C ASP A 48 -33.95 -3.05 2.82
N LEU A 49 -33.81 -4.13 3.60
CA LEU A 49 -32.77 -5.13 3.37
C LEU A 49 -33.00 -5.83 2.03
N ASP A 50 -31.98 -5.83 1.17
CA ASP A 50 -32.05 -6.56 -0.08
C ASP A 50 -32.18 -8.07 0.20
N SER A 51 -33.09 -8.73 -0.50
CA SER A 51 -33.26 -10.19 -0.49
C SER A 51 -31.97 -10.98 -0.74
N ASN A 52 -30.95 -10.36 -1.34
CA ASN A 52 -29.66 -10.96 -1.63
C ASN A 52 -28.53 -10.49 -0.68
N ALA A 53 -28.85 -9.81 0.42
CA ALA A 53 -27.86 -9.12 1.26
C ALA A 53 -26.75 -10.06 1.78
N GLU A 54 -27.06 -11.30 2.18
CA GLU A 54 -26.05 -12.27 2.63
C GLU A 54 -25.11 -12.69 1.49
N TYR A 55 -25.63 -12.79 0.27
CA TYR A 55 -24.81 -13.07 -0.91
C TYR A 55 -23.90 -11.87 -1.23
N MET A 56 -24.45 -10.64 -1.18
CA MET A 56 -23.65 -9.42 -1.35
C MET A 56 -22.55 -9.30 -0.29
N LEU A 57 -22.86 -9.59 0.97
CA LEU A 57 -21.88 -9.60 2.06
C LEU A 57 -20.74 -10.59 1.77
N LYS A 58 -21.07 -11.80 1.32
CA LYS A 58 -20.06 -12.81 0.95
C LYS A 58 -19.17 -12.33 -0.20
N GLN A 59 -19.74 -11.70 -1.22
CA GLN A 59 -18.99 -11.14 -2.35
C GLN A 59 -18.07 -10.00 -1.90
N GLU A 60 -18.56 -9.10 -1.05
CA GLU A 60 -17.78 -7.98 -0.56
C GLU A 60 -16.60 -8.44 0.32
N LYS A 61 -16.82 -9.47 1.16
CA LYS A 61 -15.74 -10.11 1.93
C LYS A 61 -14.68 -10.75 1.03
N ALA A 62 -15.10 -11.47 -0.01
CA ALA A 62 -14.16 -12.05 -0.97
C ALA A 62 -13.35 -10.96 -1.70
N ALA A 63 -13.98 -9.87 -2.11
CA ALA A 63 -13.31 -8.74 -2.73
C ALA A 63 -12.32 -8.05 -1.77
N LEU A 64 -12.65 -7.95 -0.48
CA LEU A 64 -11.73 -7.45 0.55
C LEU A 64 -10.50 -8.35 0.70
N ASP A 65 -10.69 -9.67 0.69
CA ASP A 65 -9.57 -10.62 0.78
C ASP A 65 -8.65 -10.53 -0.45
N GLU A 66 -9.22 -10.36 -1.64
CA GLU A 66 -8.46 -10.09 -2.86
C GLU A 66 -7.67 -8.78 -2.78
N THR A 67 -8.27 -7.69 -2.31
CA THR A 67 -7.57 -6.41 -2.07
C THR A 67 -6.43 -6.59 -1.06
N LYS A 68 -6.67 -7.31 0.04
CA LYS A 68 -5.65 -7.58 1.06
C LYS A 68 -4.47 -8.39 0.50
N ALA A 69 -4.73 -9.33 -0.39
CA ALA A 69 -3.69 -10.15 -1.01
C ALA A 69 -2.72 -9.36 -1.90
N VAL A 70 -3.08 -8.14 -2.33
CA VAL A 70 -2.21 -7.28 -3.15
C VAL A 70 -1.11 -6.63 -2.33
N PHE A 71 -1.32 -6.36 -1.04
CA PHE A 71 -0.36 -5.59 -0.24
C PHE A 71 1.00 -6.27 -0.11
N GLU A 72 1.02 -7.58 0.10
CA GLU A 72 2.26 -8.32 0.31
C GLU A 72 3.23 -8.22 -0.90
N PRO A 73 2.83 -8.59 -2.13
CA PRO A 73 3.70 -8.42 -3.30
C PRO A 73 3.96 -6.95 -3.64
N LEU A 74 3.05 -6.02 -3.34
CA LEU A 74 3.26 -4.59 -3.54
C LEU A 74 4.34 -4.04 -2.62
N ARG A 75 4.34 -4.42 -1.33
CA ARG A 75 5.35 -4.03 -0.36
C ARG A 75 6.73 -4.51 -0.75
N ARG A 76 6.88 -5.76 -1.20
CA ARG A 76 8.16 -6.26 -1.74
C ARG A 76 8.67 -5.39 -2.89
N ARG A 77 7.80 -5.04 -3.84
CA ARG A 77 8.16 -4.16 -4.97
C ARG A 77 8.56 -2.76 -4.51
N ILE A 78 7.97 -2.25 -3.42
CA ILE A 78 8.34 -0.96 -2.83
C ILE A 78 9.73 -1.02 -2.22
N THR A 79 10.03 -2.05 -1.41
CA THR A 79 11.37 -2.26 -0.84
C THR A 79 12.43 -2.34 -1.94
N GLU A 80 12.22 -3.19 -2.95
CA GLU A 80 13.15 -3.31 -4.09
C GLU A 80 13.35 -1.98 -4.85
N ALA A 81 12.29 -1.19 -5.01
CA ALA A 81 12.36 0.11 -5.68
C ALA A 81 13.07 1.18 -4.83
N VAL A 82 12.90 1.12 -3.51
CA VAL A 82 13.60 1.97 -2.53
C VAL A 82 15.10 1.68 -2.57
N ASP A 83 15.50 0.42 -2.47
CA ASP A 83 16.91 0.00 -2.53
C ASP A 83 17.56 0.47 -3.85
N LYS A 84 16.85 0.27 -4.97
CA LYS A 84 17.32 0.72 -6.28
C LYS A 84 17.44 2.24 -6.37
N LEU A 85 16.51 3.00 -5.79
CA LEU A 85 16.57 4.46 -5.79
C LEU A 85 17.76 4.96 -4.97
N GLU A 86 18.03 4.35 -3.82
CA GLU A 86 19.20 4.65 -3.01
C GLU A 86 20.51 4.43 -3.78
N GLU A 87 20.62 3.30 -4.49
CA GLU A 87 21.76 3.01 -5.36
C GLU A 87 21.94 4.08 -6.45
N GLN A 88 20.86 4.46 -7.15
CA GLN A 88 20.94 5.47 -8.22
C GLN A 88 21.30 6.87 -7.71
N ILE A 89 20.89 7.23 -6.49
CA ILE A 89 21.32 8.48 -5.85
C ILE A 89 22.84 8.44 -5.61
N ALA A 90 23.35 7.34 -5.03
CA ALA A 90 24.77 7.19 -4.75
C ALA A 90 25.64 7.24 -6.03
N ILE A 91 25.18 6.64 -7.12
CA ILE A 91 25.85 6.70 -8.44
C ILE A 91 25.85 8.14 -8.97
N ALA A 92 24.70 8.81 -8.99
CA ALA A 92 24.58 10.17 -9.51
C ALA A 92 25.43 11.19 -8.75
N GLU A 93 25.63 10.97 -7.44
CA GLU A 93 26.50 11.78 -6.58
C GLU A 93 27.99 11.50 -6.83
N SER A 94 28.36 10.23 -6.97
CA SER A 94 29.74 9.81 -7.20
C SER A 94 30.25 10.24 -8.58
N ASP A 95 29.41 10.13 -9.61
CA ASP A 95 29.76 10.50 -10.98
C ASP A 95 29.70 12.01 -11.22
N GLY A 96 29.16 12.79 -10.27
CA GLY A 96 28.91 14.23 -10.43
C GLY A 96 27.92 14.57 -11.54
N THR A 97 27.14 13.59 -12.01
CA THR A 97 26.17 13.71 -13.10
C THR A 97 24.76 14.03 -12.60
N GLY A 98 24.52 13.93 -11.29
CA GLY A 98 23.24 14.24 -10.67
C GLY A 98 22.89 15.72 -10.77
N ALA A 99 21.90 16.05 -11.60
CA ALA A 99 21.27 17.36 -11.54
C ALA A 99 20.67 17.58 -10.14
N ALA A 100 20.94 18.74 -9.53
CA ALA A 100 20.53 19.02 -8.14
C ALA A 100 19.01 18.81 -7.91
N GLU A 101 18.19 19.14 -8.91
CA GLU A 101 16.74 18.93 -8.85
C GLU A 101 16.37 17.43 -8.87
N GLU A 102 17.05 16.61 -9.67
CA GLU A 102 16.82 15.16 -9.70
C GLU A 102 17.23 14.49 -8.39
N LEU A 103 18.38 14.86 -7.83
CA LEU A 103 18.83 14.39 -6.52
C LEU A 103 17.85 14.77 -5.41
N THR A 104 17.31 16.00 -5.45
CA THR A 104 16.31 16.46 -4.48
C THR A 104 15.05 15.61 -4.55
N LYS A 105 14.47 15.44 -5.75
CA LYS A 105 13.28 14.60 -5.96
C LYS A 105 13.51 13.13 -5.60
N GLY A 106 14.70 12.61 -5.92
CA GLY A 106 15.10 11.26 -5.56
C GLY A 106 15.11 11.06 -4.05
N ARG A 107 15.71 11.98 -3.29
CA ARG A 107 15.75 11.93 -1.82
C ARG A 107 14.37 12.06 -1.18
N GLU A 108 13.50 12.91 -1.73
CA GLU A 108 12.11 13.02 -1.28
C GLU A 108 11.32 11.72 -1.49
N ALA A 109 11.44 11.12 -2.69
CA ALA A 109 10.80 9.85 -2.99
C ALA A 109 11.37 8.70 -2.14
N LEU A 110 12.69 8.67 -1.92
CA LEU A 110 13.35 7.69 -1.06
C LEU A 110 12.79 7.75 0.36
N LYS A 111 12.72 8.95 0.94
CA LYS A 111 12.15 9.15 2.28
C LYS A 111 10.68 8.71 2.35
N ALA A 112 9.88 9.03 1.33
CA ALA A 112 8.48 8.59 1.29
C ALA A 112 8.35 7.05 1.24
N GLY A 113 9.19 6.38 0.45
CA GLY A 113 9.24 4.93 0.37
C GLY A 113 9.71 4.27 1.68
N GLN A 114 10.79 4.78 2.29
CA GLN A 114 11.32 4.27 3.56
C GLN A 114 10.33 4.43 4.71
N ASN A 115 9.71 5.60 4.84
CA ASN A 115 8.66 5.82 5.85
C ASN A 115 7.53 4.79 5.72
N LEU A 116 7.11 4.50 4.48
CA LEU A 116 6.06 3.51 4.23
C LEU A 116 6.50 2.11 4.65
N VAL A 117 7.73 1.69 4.32
CA VAL A 117 8.27 0.39 4.76
C VAL A 117 8.31 0.30 6.30
N GLU A 118 8.83 1.32 6.98
CA GLU A 118 8.91 1.36 8.44
C GLU A 118 7.53 1.34 9.11
N GLU A 119 6.55 2.06 8.58
CA GLU A 119 5.17 2.04 9.09
C GLU A 119 4.57 0.63 9.00
N ARG A 120 4.86 -0.12 7.93
CA ARG A 120 4.33 -1.48 7.75
C ARG A 120 5.04 -2.53 8.58
N GLU A 121 6.32 -2.37 8.89
CA GLU A 121 7.02 -3.24 9.83
C GLU A 121 6.38 -3.16 11.24
N LYS A 122 6.03 -1.95 11.67
CA LYS A 122 5.34 -1.71 12.95
C LYS A 122 3.94 -2.33 12.99
N GLU A 123 3.15 -2.15 11.93
CA GLU A 123 1.82 -2.78 11.82
C GLU A 123 1.89 -4.31 11.83
N GLY A 124 2.93 -4.90 11.22
CA GLY A 124 3.15 -6.35 11.19
C GLY A 124 3.56 -6.94 12.54
N GLU A 125 4.21 -6.15 13.41
CA GLU A 125 4.55 -6.55 14.79
C GLU A 125 3.34 -6.42 15.73
N GLU A 126 2.53 -5.37 15.60
CA GLU A 126 1.34 -5.18 16.44
C GLU A 126 0.25 -6.23 16.14
N GLY A 127 0.04 -6.59 14.87
CA GLY A 127 -0.95 -7.60 14.46
C GLY A 127 -0.64 -9.04 14.90
N LYS A 128 0.59 -9.34 15.33
CA LYS A 128 0.97 -10.65 15.89
C LYS A 128 0.65 -10.79 17.39
N GLY A 129 0.32 -9.70 18.08
CA GLY A 129 0.09 -9.70 19.54
C GLY A 129 -1.34 -10.10 19.98
N GLU A 130 -2.30 -10.15 19.05
CA GLU A 130 -3.73 -10.26 19.39
C GLU A 130 -4.36 -11.64 19.06
N GLY A 131 -3.60 -12.55 18.42
CA GLY A 131 -4.08 -13.87 18.00
C GLY A 131 -3.97 -15.03 19.00
N ASP A 132 -3.28 -14.84 20.14
CA ASP A 132 -2.91 -15.94 21.05
C ASP A 132 -3.68 -15.97 22.39
N LYS A 133 -4.92 -15.45 22.44
CA LYS A 133 -5.72 -15.41 23.69
C LYS A 133 -7.05 -16.15 23.71
N GLU A 134 -7.41 -16.91 22.68
CA GLU A 134 -8.62 -17.75 22.70
C GLU A 134 -8.33 -19.23 22.49
N GLU A 135 -7.49 -19.82 23.34
CA GLU A 135 -7.62 -21.24 23.69
C GLU A 135 -7.10 -21.43 25.13
N LEU A 136 -8.00 -21.39 26.12
CA LEU A 136 -7.92 -22.12 27.40
C LEU A 136 -9.30 -22.14 28.07
#